data_AF-A0A920NXQ4-F1
#
_entry.id   AF-A0A920NXQ4-F1
#
_cell.length_a   1.000
_cell.length_b   1.000
_cell.length_c   1.000
_cell.angle_alpha   90.00
_cell.angle_beta   90.00
_cell.angle_gamma   90.00
#
_symmetry.space_group_name_H-M   'P 1'
#
loop_
_entity.id
_entity.type
_entity.pdbx_description
1 polymer ?
#
loop_
_entity_poly.entity_id
_entity_poly.type
_entity_poly.pdbx_seq_one_letter_code
_entity_poly.pdbx_strand_id
1 'polypeptide(L)'
;MVIEEEPRYSKEYLEADKRSIANAIQIYFSDGSFTDKVEVEYPIGHKRRREEGIPILIEKFKTNLATQFSNSRSDEINSLCLDQSTLEETVVSDFMNLLAAE
;
A
#
# COMPACT_ATOMS: atom_id res chain seq x y z
N MET A 1 10.49 22.64 -13.49
CA MET A 1 10.68 21.39 -12.74
C MET A 1 12.12 20.96 -12.94
N VAL A 2 12.87 20.79 -11.86
CA VAL A 2 14.25 20.32 -11.89
C VAL A 2 14.26 18.94 -11.26
N ILE A 3 14.99 18.00 -11.86
CA ILE A 3 15.15 16.63 -11.35
C ILE A 3 16.66 16.44 -11.17
N GLU A 4 17.05 16.09 -9.96
CA GLU A 4 18.45 15.85 -9.60
C GLU A 4 18.56 14.50 -8.92
N GLU A 5 19.63 13.78 -9.21
CA GLU A 5 19.96 12.55 -8.51
C GLU A 5 20.56 12.89 -7.14
N GLU A 6 20.09 12.19 -6.10
CA GLU A 6 20.79 12.06 -4.82
C GLU A 6 21.51 10.70 -4.81
N PRO A 7 22.85 10.65 -4.96
CA PRO A 7 23.59 9.39 -5.06
C PRO A 7 23.35 8.44 -3.89
N ARG A 8 23.04 8.97 -2.70
CA ARG A 8 22.64 8.15 -1.56
C ARG A 8 21.37 7.34 -1.85
N TYR A 9 20.35 7.93 -2.46
CA TYR A 9 19.10 7.21 -2.78
C TYR A 9 19.34 6.04 -3.71
N SER A 10 20.15 6.23 -4.76
CA SER A 10 20.53 5.17 -5.71
C SER A 10 21.29 4.03 -5.01
N LYS A 11 22.19 4.36 -4.09
CA LYS A 11 22.93 3.36 -3.31
C LYS A 11 22.01 2.57 -2.38
N GLU A 12 21.18 3.25 -1.60
CA GLU A 12 20.28 2.64 -0.60
C GLU A 12 19.14 1.84 -1.24
N TYR A 13 18.79 2.12 -2.50
CA TYR A 13 17.91 1.29 -3.31
C TYR A 13 18.48 -0.13 -3.52
N LEU A 14 19.80 -0.26 -3.70
CA LEU A 14 20.48 -1.54 -3.95
C LEU A 14 20.90 -2.27 -2.67
N GLU A 15 21.02 -1.56 -1.55
CA GLU A 15 21.36 -2.15 -0.24
C GLU A 15 20.25 -3.11 0.23
N ALA A 16 20.60 -4.38 0.42
CA ALA A 16 19.62 -5.46 0.64
C ALA A 16 18.81 -5.31 1.94
N ASP A 17 19.39 -4.67 2.96
CA ASP A 17 18.77 -4.39 4.25
C ASP A 17 17.84 -3.17 4.21
N LYS A 18 18.05 -2.25 3.25
CA LYS A 18 17.24 -1.05 3.05
C LYS A 18 16.17 -1.25 1.98
N ARG A 19 16.58 -1.35 0.71
CA ARG A 19 15.71 -1.33 -0.47
C ARG A 19 14.79 -0.11 -0.48
N SER A 20 15.34 1.07 -0.18
CA SER A 20 14.59 2.31 -0.16
C SER A 20 14.12 2.69 -1.58
N ILE A 21 13.05 3.47 -1.68
CA ILE A 21 12.57 4.07 -2.93
C ILE A 21 12.39 5.56 -2.66
N ALA A 22 13.51 6.19 -2.27
CA ALA A 22 13.52 7.52 -1.70
C ALA A 22 13.29 8.60 -2.76
N ASN A 23 12.45 9.58 -2.41
CA ASN A 23 12.26 10.80 -3.18
C ASN A 23 12.11 11.98 -2.21
N ALA A 24 12.48 13.17 -2.67
CA ALA A 24 12.23 14.41 -1.95
C ALA A 24 11.70 15.48 -2.90
N ILE A 25 10.72 16.26 -2.43
CA ILE A 25 10.08 17.33 -3.20
C ILE A 25 10.14 18.63 -2.41
N GLN A 26 10.47 19.72 -3.11
CA GLN A 26 10.40 21.08 -2.60
C GLN A 26 9.76 21.99 -3.66
N ILE A 27 8.85 22.86 -3.23
CA ILE A 27 8.11 23.75 -4.12
C ILE A 27 8.61 25.18 -3.90
N TYR A 28 8.99 25.85 -4.99
CA TYR A 28 9.36 27.26 -5.01
C TYR A 28 8.26 28.07 -5.68
N PHE A 29 7.85 29.17 -5.05
CA PHE A 29 6.80 30.05 -5.54
C PHE A 29 7.38 31.26 -6.27
N SER A 30 6.57 31.91 -7.10
CA SER A 30 6.98 33.08 -7.90
C SER A 30 7.33 34.31 -7.06
N ASP A 31 6.87 34.37 -5.81
CA ASP A 31 7.20 35.43 -4.85
C ASP A 31 8.56 35.20 -4.15
N GLY A 32 9.26 34.11 -4.49
CA GLY A 32 10.54 33.73 -3.92
C GLY A 32 10.46 32.91 -2.63
N SER A 33 9.27 32.68 -2.08
CA SER A 33 9.08 31.76 -0.95
C SER A 33 9.16 30.28 -1.39
N PHE A 34 9.34 29.37 -0.43
CA PHE A 34 9.41 27.93 -0.69
C PHE A 34 8.84 27.09 0.45
N THR A 35 8.40 25.87 0.15
CA THR A 35 8.01 24.87 1.15
C THR A 35 9.24 24.20 1.76
N ASP A 36 9.08 23.53 2.89
CA ASP A 36 10.08 22.55 3.34
C ASP A 36 10.33 21.49 2.25
N LYS A 37 11.55 20.96 2.23
CA LYS A 37 11.90 19.80 1.41
C LYS A 37 11.40 18.54 2.12
N VAL A 38 10.31 17.96 1.62
CA VAL A 38 9.71 16.76 2.20
C VAL A 38 10.36 15.54 1.57
N GLU A 39 11.05 14.74 2.38
CA GLU A 39 11.70 13.48 1.99
C GLU A 39 10.87 12.28 2.47
N VAL A 40 10.65 11.31 1.59
CA VAL A 40 10.04 10.02 1.92
C VAL A 40 10.93 8.92 1.39
N GLU A 41 11.61 8.20 2.29
CA GLU A 41 12.53 7.13 1.91
C GLU A 41 11.84 5.80 1.58
N TYR A 42 10.74 5.50 2.29
CA TYR A 42 10.02 4.24 2.18
C TYR A 42 8.56 4.49 1.82
N PRO A 43 8.08 4.00 0.67
CA PRO A 43 6.67 4.10 0.32
C PRO A 43 5.82 3.32 1.31
N ILE A 44 4.53 3.67 1.42
CA ILE A 44 3.62 3.05 2.39
C ILE A 44 3.51 1.52 2.25
N GLY A 45 3.71 0.99 1.03
CA GLY A 45 3.72 -0.45 0.76
C GLY A 45 5.02 -1.17 1.17
N HIS A 46 6.04 -0.48 1.64
CA HIS A 46 7.33 -1.06 2.01
C HIS A 46 7.26 -1.83 3.36
N LYS A 47 8.12 -2.85 3.54
CA LYS A 47 8.14 -3.70 4.76
C LYS A 47 8.29 -2.89 6.06
N ARG A 48 9.04 -1.78 6.00
CA ARG A 48 9.32 -0.90 7.15
C ARG A 48 8.11 -0.08 7.61
N ARG A 49 7.02 -0.04 6.82
CA ARG A 49 5.79 0.72 7.10
C ARG A 49 4.56 -0.18 7.20
N ARG A 50 4.72 -1.46 7.54
CA ARG A 50 3.58 -2.40 7.61
C ARG A 50 2.53 -2.01 8.63
N GLU A 51 2.92 -1.48 9.79
CA GLU A 51 1.97 -1.01 10.81
C GLU A 51 1.04 0.09 10.28
N GLU A 52 1.56 0.99 9.45
CA GLU A 52 0.79 2.07 8.81
C GLU A 52 0.08 1.59 7.53
N GLY A 53 0.72 0.73 6.76
CA GLY A 53 0.28 0.32 5.43
C GLY A 53 -0.78 -0.79 5.42
N ILE A 54 -0.78 -1.70 6.39
CA ILE A 54 -1.78 -2.79 6.47
C ILE A 54 -3.20 -2.24 6.65
N PRO A 55 -3.47 -1.27 7.56
CA PRO A 55 -4.80 -0.66 7.65
C PRO A 55 -5.29 -0.08 6.32
N ILE A 56 -4.41 0.61 5.58
CA ILE A 56 -4.73 1.19 4.27
C ILE A 56 -4.99 0.09 3.22
N LEU A 57 -4.24 -1.02 3.28
CA LEU A 57 -4.42 -2.17 2.39
C LEU A 57 -5.78 -2.85 2.63
N ILE A 58 -6.20 -2.97 3.89
CA ILE A 58 -7.52 -3.51 4.26
C ILE A 58 -8.64 -2.60 3.73
N GLU A 59 -8.53 -1.29 3.92
CA GLU A 59 -9.54 -0.34 3.40
C GLU A 59 -9.60 -0.34 1.87
N LYS A 60 -8.45 -0.43 1.19
CA LYS A 60 -8.38 -0.63 -0.26
C LYS A 60 -9.09 -1.92 -0.69
N PHE A 61 -8.88 -3.02 0.04
CA PHE A 61 -9.50 -4.31 -0.26
C PHE A 61 -11.03 -4.23 -0.13
N LYS A 62 -11.53 -3.70 0.99
CA LYS A 62 -12.97 -3.46 1.19
C LYS A 62 -13.59 -2.60 0.09
N THR A 63 -12.93 -1.48 -0.23
CA THR A 63 -13.40 -0.56 -1.29
C THR A 63 -13.50 -1.29 -2.63
N ASN A 64 -12.53 -2.13 -2.96
CA ASN A 64 -12.53 -2.90 -4.20
C ASN A 64 -13.63 -3.98 -4.22
N LEU A 65 -13.85 -4.70 -3.11
CA LEU A 65 -14.94 -5.69 -3.02
C LEU A 65 -16.30 -5.06 -3.29
N ALA A 66 -16.54 -3.89 -2.70
CA ALA A 66 -17.80 -3.15 -2.86
C ALA A 66 -18.06 -2.68 -4.31
N THR A 67 -17.06 -2.74 -5.20
CA THR A 67 -17.28 -2.44 -6.64
C THR A 67 -17.91 -3.59 -7.42
N GLN A 68 -17.88 -4.82 -6.90
CA GLN A 68 -18.34 -6.01 -7.63
C GLN A 68 -19.31 -6.90 -6.86
N PHE A 69 -19.32 -6.82 -5.53
CA PHE A 69 -20.16 -7.67 -4.71
C PHE A 69 -21.14 -6.84 -3.90
N SER A 70 -22.29 -7.43 -3.59
CA SER A 70 -23.21 -6.88 -2.59
C SER A 70 -22.49 -6.63 -1.26
N ASN A 71 -23.03 -5.71 -0.44
CA ASN A 71 -22.43 -5.38 0.87
C ASN A 71 -22.26 -6.62 1.75
N SER A 72 -23.29 -7.48 1.82
CA SER A 72 -23.26 -8.72 2.61
C SER A 72 -22.14 -9.65 2.18
N ARG A 73 -21.94 -9.81 0.87
CA ARG A 73 -20.90 -10.69 0.32
C ARG A 73 -19.51 -10.08 0.48
N SER A 74 -19.39 -8.76 0.31
CA SER A 74 -18.15 -8.02 0.60
C SER A 74 -17.72 -8.18 2.07
N ASP A 75 -18.66 -8.08 3.00
CA ASP A 75 -18.41 -8.24 4.44
C ASP A 75 -18.00 -9.67 4.79
N GLU A 76 -18.63 -10.68 4.17
CA GLU A 76 -18.28 -12.09 4.33
C GLU A 76 -16.86 -12.37 3.84
N ILE A 77 -16.52 -11.97 2.61
CA ILE A 77 -15.17 -12.13 2.04
C ILE A 77 -14.14 -11.40 2.90
N ASN A 78 -14.43 -10.15 3.30
CA ASN A 78 -13.50 -9.36 4.09
C ASN A 78 -13.29 -9.98 5.48
N SER A 79 -14.34 -10.46 6.14
CA SER A 79 -14.23 -11.09 7.46
C SER A 79 -13.39 -12.38 7.41
N LEU A 80 -13.62 -13.22 6.39
CA LEU A 80 -12.82 -14.43 6.17
C LEU A 80 -11.33 -14.08 5.95
N CYS A 81 -11.04 -13.12 5.07
CA CYS A 81 -9.66 -12.73 4.75
C CYS A 81 -8.90 -12.06 5.91
N LEU A 82 -9.59 -11.57 6.94
CA LEU A 82 -8.99 -10.94 8.12
C LEU A 82 -8.70 -11.93 9.25
N ASP A 83 -9.22 -13.16 9.16
CA ASP A 83 -8.92 -14.24 10.09
C ASP A 83 -7.95 -15.23 9.44
N GLN A 84 -6.67 -15.14 9.84
CA GLN A 84 -5.60 -15.99 9.30
C GLN A 84 -5.89 -17.49 9.48
N SER A 85 -6.38 -17.90 10.65
CA SER A 85 -6.59 -19.33 10.96
C SER A 85 -7.74 -19.88 10.14
N THR A 86 -8.86 -19.16 10.12
CA THR A 86 -10.04 -19.57 9.39
C THR A 86 -9.78 -19.60 7.87
N LEU A 87 -9.05 -18.60 7.35
CA LEU A 87 -8.68 -18.55 5.92
C LEU A 87 -7.79 -19.75 5.53
N GLU A 88 -6.78 -20.08 6.33
CA GLU A 88 -5.88 -21.22 6.05
C GLU A 88 -6.59 -22.57 6.06
N GLU A 89 -7.65 -22.71 6.87
CA GLU A 89 -8.46 -23.93 6.96
C GLU A 89 -9.55 -24.02 5.88
N THR A 90 -9.83 -22.92 5.18
CA THR A 90 -10.91 -22.87 4.17
C THR A 90 -10.53 -23.70 2.94
N VAL A 91 -11.44 -24.60 2.53
CA VAL A 91 -11.26 -25.36 1.29
C VAL A 91 -11.21 -24.39 0.11
N VAL A 92 -10.22 -24.55 -0.77
CA VAL A 92 -10.00 -23.66 -1.92
C VAL A 92 -11.26 -23.49 -2.78
N SER A 93 -12.03 -24.55 -3.01
CA SER A 93 -13.29 -24.46 -3.76
C SER A 93 -14.30 -23.51 -3.11
N ASP A 94 -14.39 -23.54 -1.79
CA ASP A 94 -15.36 -22.76 -1.02
C ASP A 94 -14.94 -21.29 -1.00
N PHE A 95 -13.64 -21.02 -0.83
CA PHE A 95 -13.09 -19.67 -0.98
C PHE A 95 -13.34 -19.09 -2.39
N MET A 96 -13.12 -19.89 -3.44
CA MET A 96 -13.34 -19.43 -4.81
C MET A 96 -14.83 -19.23 -5.13
N ASN A 97 -15.73 -20.02 -4.53
CA ASN A 97 -17.17 -19.81 -4.66
C ASN A 97 -17.59 -18.46 -4.07
N LEU A 98 -16.96 -18.01 -2.97
CA LEU A 98 -17.20 -16.66 -2.43
C LEU A 98 -16.78 -15.55 -3.41
N LEU A 99 -15.85 -15.80 -4.32
CA LEU A 99 -15.33 -14.82 -5.29
C LEU A 99 -15.93 -14.94 -6.71
N ALA A 100 -16.76 -15.94 -6.98
CA ALA A 100 -17.40 -16.09 -8.29
C ALA A 100 -18.36 -14.92 -8.56
N ALA A 101 -18.31 -14.31 -9.75
CA ALA A 101 -19.21 -13.20 -10.10
C ALA A 101 -20.69 -13.59 -9.90
N GLU A 102 -21.50 -12.62 -9.45
CA GLU A 102 -22.97 -12.75 -9.43
C GLU A 102 -23.55 -12.79 -10.86
#